data_AF-A0A4R0XFM9-F1
#
_entry.id   AF-A0A4R0XFM9-F1
#
_cell.length_a   1.000
_cell.length_b   1.000
_cell.length_c   1.000
_cell.angle_alpha   90.00
_cell.angle_beta   90.00
_cell.angle_gamma   90.00
#
_symmetry.space_group_name_H-M   'P 1'
#
loop_
_entity.id
_entity.type
_entity.pdbx_description
1 polymer ?
#
loop_
_entity_poly.entity_id
_entity_poly.type
_entity_poly.pdbx_seq_one_letter_code
_entity_poly.pdbx_strand_id
1 'polypeptide(L)'
;MDDELAMVGGMVKRPDFLPDEVIDACKSYRDAVRVSWEYRRIKQMHRCTLAERIDRKAQHVSDYLAQDDEPHRRNLPADSLDLWACAVGNFGVQQWLNRQSRLTILEEVIAERAAA
;
A
#
# COMPACT_ATOMS: atom_id res chain seq x y z
N MET A 1 -1.35 22.33 -14.53
CA MET A 1 -1.14 23.11 -13.30
C MET A 1 -0.09 22.33 -12.55
N ASP A 2 1.16 22.50 -12.96
CA ASP A 2 2.29 21.68 -12.55
C ASP A 2 3.41 22.64 -12.18
N ASP A 3 3.30 23.28 -11.01
CA ASP A 3 4.40 24.08 -10.47
C ASP A 3 4.12 24.43 -9.01
N GLU A 4 4.34 23.49 -8.08
CA GLU A 4 4.56 23.84 -6.66
C GLU A 4 5.20 22.70 -5.85
N LEU A 5 6.28 22.10 -6.36
CA LEU A 5 7.16 21.30 -5.51
C LEU A 5 8.56 21.89 -5.60
N ALA A 6 8.75 22.93 -4.80
CA ALA A 6 10.01 23.61 -4.58
C ALA A 6 11.16 22.60 -4.40
N MET A 7 12.04 22.57 -5.39
CA MET A 7 13.28 21.81 -5.36
C MET A 7 14.26 22.44 -4.38
N VAL A 8 14.56 21.70 -3.30
CA VAL A 8 15.79 21.88 -2.51
C VAL A 8 16.52 20.53 -2.48
N GLY A 9 17.52 20.38 -3.35
CA GLY A 9 18.66 19.49 -3.12
C GLY A 9 18.51 17.97 -3.28
N GLY A 10 17.37 17.43 -3.73
CA GLY A 10 17.25 16.00 -4.02
C GLY A 10 16.04 15.70 -4.89
N MET A 11 16.21 14.89 -5.94
CA MET A 11 15.09 14.40 -6.74
C MET A 11 14.09 13.69 -5.82
N VAL A 12 12.88 14.24 -5.68
CA VAL A 12 11.76 13.53 -5.05
C VAL A 12 11.39 12.38 -5.98
N LYS A 13 12.04 11.24 -5.80
CA LYS A 13 11.77 10.06 -6.63
C LYS A 13 10.39 9.53 -6.25
N ARG A 14 9.42 9.71 -7.17
CA ARG A 14 8.06 9.15 -7.08
C ARG A 14 8.11 7.66 -6.71
N PRO A 15 7.12 7.11 -5.97
CA PRO A 15 7.04 5.67 -5.74
C PRO A 15 6.99 4.90 -7.06
N ASP A 16 7.67 3.75 -7.09
CA ASP A 16 7.73 2.88 -8.26
C ASP A 16 6.58 1.85 -8.25
N PHE A 17 6.19 1.32 -9.40
CA PHE A 17 5.27 0.17 -9.46
C PHE A 17 6.04 -1.14 -9.25
N LEU A 18 5.43 -2.08 -8.52
CA LEU A 18 5.95 -3.45 -8.39
C LEU A 18 5.55 -4.30 -9.61
N PRO A 19 6.33 -5.34 -9.96
CA PRO A 19 5.99 -6.28 -11.03
C PRO A 19 4.62 -6.94 -10.81
N ASP A 20 3.92 -7.22 -11.90
CA ASP A 20 2.55 -7.71 -11.82
C ASP A 20 2.44 -9.07 -11.12
N GLU A 21 3.38 -9.96 -11.40
CA GLU A 21 3.53 -11.28 -10.77
C GLU A 21 3.65 -11.21 -9.23
N VAL A 22 4.29 -10.17 -8.70
CA VAL A 22 4.41 -9.97 -7.24
C VAL A 22 3.06 -9.57 -6.63
N ILE A 23 2.32 -8.72 -7.32
CA ILE A 23 1.01 -8.25 -6.86
C ILE A 23 -0.06 -9.34 -7.00
N ASP A 24 -0.02 -10.14 -8.07
CA ASP A 24 -0.96 -11.26 -8.28
C ASP A 24 -0.77 -12.38 -7.28
N ALA A 25 0.44 -12.56 -6.73
CA ALA A 25 0.70 -13.51 -5.66
C ALA A 25 0.09 -13.10 -4.30
N CYS A 26 -0.31 -11.83 -4.13
CA CYS A 26 -0.89 -11.33 -2.88
C CYS A 26 -2.34 -11.79 -2.71
N LYS A 27 -2.61 -12.60 -1.68
CA LYS A 27 -3.95 -13.17 -1.43
C LYS A 27 -4.84 -12.27 -0.60
N SER A 28 -4.25 -11.40 0.21
CA SER A 28 -4.97 -10.52 1.11
C SER A 28 -4.39 -9.10 1.09
N TYR A 29 -5.17 -8.15 1.60
CA TYR A 29 -4.71 -6.78 1.80
C TYR A 29 -3.46 -6.72 2.67
N ARG A 30 -3.38 -7.55 3.72
CA ARG A 30 -2.24 -7.59 4.62
C ARG A 30 -1.00 -8.15 3.92
N ASP A 31 -1.17 -9.12 3.04
CA ASP A 31 -0.07 -9.62 2.21
C ASP A 31 0.48 -8.52 1.30
N ALA A 32 -0.40 -7.74 0.65
CA ALA A 32 0.03 -6.61 -0.17
C ALA A 32 0.81 -5.56 0.64
N VAL A 33 0.40 -5.28 1.87
CA VAL A 33 1.13 -4.39 2.80
C VAL A 33 2.50 -4.97 3.16
N ARG A 34 2.59 -6.25 3.50
CA ARG A 34 3.85 -6.94 3.82
C ARG A 34 4.80 -6.97 2.61
N VAL A 35 4.28 -7.31 1.43
CA VAL A 35 5.03 -7.33 0.18
C VAL A 35 5.54 -5.92 -0.17
N SER A 36 4.68 -4.91 -0.07
CA SER A 36 5.08 -3.51 -0.28
C SER A 36 6.23 -3.09 0.67
N TRP A 37 6.19 -3.55 1.92
CA TRP A 37 7.29 -3.35 2.88
C TRP A 37 8.57 -4.12 2.53
N GLU A 38 8.46 -5.37 2.08
CA GLU A 38 9.63 -6.17 1.67
C GLU A 38 10.35 -5.53 0.47
N TYR A 39 9.58 -5.04 -0.49
CA TYR A 39 10.06 -4.31 -1.67
C TYR A 39 10.34 -2.82 -1.40
N ARG A 40 10.42 -2.40 -0.13
CA ARG A 40 10.78 -1.01 0.20
C ARG A 40 12.10 -0.61 -0.45
N ARG A 41 12.17 0.64 -0.87
CA ARG A 41 13.35 1.27 -1.49
C ARG A 41 14.51 1.38 -0.50
N ILE A 42 14.22 1.79 0.74
CA ILE A 42 15.23 1.93 1.80
C ILE A 42 15.26 0.63 2.62
N LYS A 43 16.15 -0.30 2.28
CA LYS A 43 16.21 -1.63 2.92
C LYS A 43 16.52 -1.58 4.42
N GLN A 44 17.29 -0.61 4.89
CA GLN A 44 17.62 -0.43 6.31
C GLN A 44 16.63 0.47 7.07
N MET A 45 15.45 0.77 6.50
CA MET A 45 14.45 1.54 7.22
C MET A 45 13.85 0.74 8.36
N HIS A 46 13.87 1.31 9.57
CA HIS A 46 13.25 0.71 10.75
C HIS A 46 11.75 1.01 10.81
N ARG A 47 10.99 0.15 11.52
CA ARG A 47 9.55 0.31 11.70
C ARG A 47 9.17 1.61 12.43
N CYS A 48 10.00 2.09 13.35
CA CYS A 48 9.78 3.38 14.01
C CYS A 48 9.85 4.54 13.02
N THR A 49 10.85 4.54 12.14
CA THR A 49 10.98 5.54 11.07
C THR A 49 9.82 5.47 10.08
N LEU A 50 9.34 4.27 9.74
CA LEU A 50 8.12 4.13 8.94
C LEU A 50 6.93 4.77 9.66
N ALA A 51 6.75 4.48 10.95
CA ALA A 51 5.65 5.01 11.75
C ALA A 51 5.63 6.54 11.77
N GLU A 52 6.79 7.17 11.95
CA GLU A 52 6.96 8.63 11.86
C GLU A 52 6.58 9.16 10.47
N ARG A 53 7.02 8.49 9.40
CA ARG A 53 6.76 8.91 8.02
C ARG A 53 5.30 8.81 7.60
N ILE A 54 4.53 7.91 8.20
CA ILE A 54 3.11 7.72 7.89
C ILE A 54 2.18 8.31 8.95
N ASP A 55 2.72 9.06 9.90
CA ASP A 55 1.99 9.66 11.03
C ASP A 55 1.17 8.61 11.83
N ARG A 56 1.83 7.52 12.23
CA ARG A 56 1.23 6.44 13.02
C ARG A 56 2.13 6.07 14.20
N LYS A 57 1.55 5.37 15.17
CA LYS A 57 2.30 4.78 16.30
C LYS A 57 3.06 3.55 15.83
N ALA A 58 4.29 3.36 16.35
CA ALA A 58 5.13 2.20 16.04
C ALA A 58 4.45 0.85 16.35
N GLN A 59 3.60 0.80 17.38
CA GLN A 59 2.77 -0.36 17.69
C GLN A 59 1.81 -0.71 16.55
N HIS A 60 1.15 0.29 15.95
CA HIS A 60 0.24 0.05 14.84
C HIS A 60 0.98 -0.48 13.61
N VAL A 61 2.17 0.07 13.31
CA VAL A 61 3.01 -0.44 12.21
C VAL A 61 3.42 -1.88 12.43
N SER A 62 3.74 -2.26 13.67
CA SER A 62 4.02 -3.66 14.01
C SER A 62 2.81 -4.56 13.79
N ASP A 63 1.60 -4.10 14.08
CA ASP A 63 0.38 -4.86 13.78
C ASP A 63 0.15 -4.98 12.26
N TYR A 64 0.38 -3.90 11.49
CA TYR A 64 0.24 -3.93 10.02
C TYR A 64 1.18 -4.95 9.38
N LEU A 65 2.41 -5.07 9.93
CA LEU A 65 3.48 -5.94 9.44
C LEU A 65 3.62 -7.26 10.21
N ALA A 66 2.67 -7.57 11.10
CA ALA A 66 2.63 -8.85 11.80
C ALA A 66 2.57 -9.99 10.77
N GLN A 67 3.25 -11.11 11.02
CA GLN A 67 3.21 -12.28 10.13
C GLN A 67 2.01 -13.19 10.44
N ASP A 68 1.50 -13.11 11.67
CA ASP A 68 0.22 -13.69 12.03
C ASP A 68 -0.95 -12.86 11.45
N ASP A 69 -2.01 -13.53 11.02
CA ASP A 69 -3.25 -12.92 10.51
C ASP A 69 -4.33 -12.88 11.60
N GLU A 70 -3.93 -12.68 12.85
CA GLU A 70 -4.90 -12.69 13.95
C GLU A 70 -5.91 -11.53 13.84
N PRO A 71 -7.21 -11.75 14.14
CA PRO A 71 -8.26 -10.75 13.94
C PRO A 71 -8.07 -9.44 14.72
N HIS A 72 -7.32 -9.50 15.83
CA HIS A 72 -7.06 -8.34 16.67
C HIS A 72 -5.99 -7.39 16.08
N ARG A 73 -5.26 -7.83 15.05
CA ARG A 73 -4.22 -7.05 14.37
C ARG A 73 -4.85 -5.95 13.53
N ARG A 74 -4.41 -4.72 13.72
CA ARG A 74 -4.84 -3.57 12.92
C ARG A 74 -4.42 -3.75 11.46
N ASN A 75 -5.24 -3.23 10.55
CA ASN A 75 -4.89 -3.07 9.13
C ASN A 75 -4.36 -1.66 8.87
N LEU A 76 -3.53 -1.51 7.83
CA LEU A 76 -3.11 -0.19 7.36
C LEU A 76 -4.36 0.59 6.90
N PRO A 77 -4.65 1.77 7.48
CA PRO A 77 -5.85 2.52 7.12
C PRO A 77 -5.68 3.21 5.76
N ALA A 78 -6.80 3.39 5.05
CA ALA A 78 -6.80 3.93 3.69
C ALA A 78 -6.25 5.36 3.58
N ASP A 79 -6.46 6.18 4.62
CA ASP A 79 -5.95 7.55 4.71
C ASP A 79 -4.41 7.62 4.81
N SER A 80 -3.74 6.51 5.10
CA SER A 80 -2.27 6.42 5.15
C SER A 80 -1.64 5.91 3.85
N LEU A 81 -2.41 5.54 2.82
CA LEU A 81 -1.86 4.85 1.64
C LEU A 81 -0.85 5.69 0.85
N ASP A 82 -1.08 6.99 0.73
CA ASP A 82 -0.17 7.87 0.00
C ASP A 82 1.13 8.11 0.76
N LEU A 83 1.03 8.37 2.07
CA LEU A 83 2.19 8.48 2.95
C LEU A 83 2.97 7.15 3.00
N TRP A 84 2.27 6.01 3.02
CA TRP A 84 2.87 4.70 2.94
C TRP A 84 3.66 4.53 1.65
N ALA A 85 3.04 4.79 0.50
CA ALA A 85 3.68 4.65 -0.81
C ALA A 85 4.93 5.53 -0.93
N CYS A 86 4.86 6.77 -0.44
CA CYS A 86 6.00 7.67 -0.34
C CYS A 86 7.09 7.13 0.59
N ALA A 87 6.73 6.60 1.76
CA ALA A 87 7.67 6.10 2.75
C ALA A 87 8.41 4.85 2.28
N VAL A 88 7.69 3.84 1.77
CA VAL A 88 8.27 2.59 1.28
C VAL A 88 8.83 2.72 -0.14
N GLY A 89 8.38 3.70 -0.91
CA GLY A 89 8.85 3.99 -2.26
C GLY A 89 8.23 3.12 -3.35
N ASN A 90 7.07 2.49 -3.10
CA ASN A 90 6.33 1.74 -4.11
C ASN A 90 4.80 1.83 -3.92
N PHE A 91 4.04 1.61 -4.99
CA PHE A 91 2.57 1.62 -5.01
C PHE A 91 1.93 0.24 -4.77
N GLY A 92 2.65 -0.71 -4.15
CA GLY A 92 2.21 -2.11 -4.10
C GLY A 92 0.81 -2.32 -3.50
N VAL A 93 0.48 -1.59 -2.44
CA VAL A 93 -0.85 -1.66 -1.80
C VAL A 93 -1.94 -1.10 -2.72
N GLN A 94 -1.72 0.07 -3.33
CA GLN A 94 -2.67 0.64 -4.28
C GLN A 94 -2.84 -0.23 -5.54
N GLN A 95 -1.76 -0.82 -6.05
CA GLN A 95 -1.83 -1.76 -7.20
C GLN A 95 -2.75 -2.94 -6.89
N TRP A 96 -2.60 -3.54 -5.71
CA TRP A 96 -3.45 -4.65 -5.30
C TRP A 96 -4.91 -4.22 -5.16
N LEU A 97 -5.18 -3.11 -4.46
CA LEU A 97 -6.54 -2.59 -4.30
C LEU A 97 -7.21 -2.33 -5.65
N ASN A 98 -6.52 -1.69 -6.59
CA ASN A 98 -7.06 -1.41 -7.92
C ASN A 98 -7.41 -2.69 -8.70
N ARG A 99 -6.65 -3.77 -8.52
CA ARG A 99 -6.98 -5.08 -9.13
C ARG A 99 -8.24 -5.69 -8.52
N GLN A 100 -8.35 -5.66 -7.20
CA GLN A 100 -9.52 -6.18 -6.50
C GLN A 100 -10.78 -5.37 -6.84
N SER A 101 -10.70 -4.04 -6.80
CA SER A 101 -11.85 -3.17 -7.13
C SER A 101 -12.34 -3.36 -8.56
N ARG A 102 -11.44 -3.59 -9.53
CA ARG A 102 -11.85 -3.85 -10.92
C ARG A 102 -12.65 -5.15 -11.05
N LEU A 103 -12.32 -6.18 -10.26
CA LEU A 103 -13.08 -7.43 -10.23
C LEU A 103 -14.47 -7.19 -9.61
N THR A 104 -14.52 -6.53 -8.45
CA THR A 104 -15.78 -6.27 -7.74
C THR A 104 -16.78 -5.44 -8.57
N ILE A 105 -16.31 -4.40 -9.27
CA ILE A 105 -17.17 -3.57 -10.13
C ILE A 105 -17.76 -4.39 -11.30
N LEU A 106 -16.97 -5.30 -11.89
CA LEU A 106 -17.45 -6.15 -12.99
C LEU A 106 -18.55 -7.12 -12.51
N GLU A 107 -18.39 -7.69 -11.32
CA GLU A 107 -19.39 -8.58 -10.71
C GLU A 107 -20.72 -7.86 -10.48
N GLU A 108 -20.67 -6.63 -9.97
CA GLU A 108 -21.86 -5.77 -9.78
C GLU A 108 -22.58 -5.51 -11.11
N VAL A 109 -21.85 -5.14 -12.16
CA VAL A 109 -22.43 -4.90 -13.50
C VAL A 109 -23.08 -6.16 -14.08
N ILE A 110 -22.51 -7.35 -13.86
CA ILE A 110 -23.11 -8.62 -14.30
C ILE A 110 -24.40 -8.89 -13.53
N ALA A 111 -24.41 -8.68 -12.21
CA ALA A 111 -25.58 -8.87 -11.37
C ALA A 111 -26.73 -7.93 -11.76
N GLU A 112 -26.43 -6.65 -12.04
CA GLU A 112 -27.43 -5.69 -12.55
C GLU A 112 -28.04 -6.14 -13.87
N ARG A 113 -27.22 -6.60 -14.82
CA ARG A 113 -27.69 -7.08 -16.13
C ARG A 113 -28.53 -8.35 -16.05
N ALA A 114 -28.27 -9.22 -15.08
CA ALA A 114 -29.03 -10.45 -14.88
C ALA A 114 -30.37 -10.23 -14.15
N ALA A 115 -30.50 -9.12 -13.41
CA ALA A 115 -31.72 -8.73 -12.72
C ALA A 115 -32.68 -7.88 -13.58
N ALA A 116 -32.23 -7.41 -14.75
CA ALA A 116 -33.01 -6.66 -15.74
C ALA A 116 -33.62 -7.58 -16.81
#